data_AF-A0A8J6NGT0-F1
#
_entry.id   AF-A0A8J6NGT0-F1
#
_cell.length_a   1.000
_cell.length_b   1.000
_cell.length_c   1.000
_cell.angle_alpha   90.00
_cell.angle_beta   90.00
_cell.angle_gamma   90.00
#
_symmetry.space_group_name_H-M   'P 1'
#
loop_
_entity.id
_entity.type
_entity.pdbx_description
1 polymer ?
#
loop_
_entity_poly.entity_id
_entity_poly.type
_entity_poly.pdbx_seq_one_letter_code
_entity_poly.pdbx_strand_id
1 'polypeptide(L)'
;MTRKQQSAFPEVGTIHKGEPKDGERFGADLNERFRVEFAPDTTEAQMRFYAAYDTYHPIEIRGMIASTSVWDSWYFANEAYTSGGQLIAAADDSQFLHLRNPVTGELLVRNGEPFMEYAPGQVFAYQRGEREFEAKLKPSGRLNLFLPELEQFVIFTLKTSSFYDRINIEKHLAAIQGLANALNGGNAAGIPIRVYRRQGWVTWNKPGGGAIRSQKWLVNIEPESTWAKQAMKKLSNFASFGAAFADAEVFVDIDPALDEEEEGLDEDVKSMQKDWK
;
A
#
# COMPACT_ATOMS: atom_id res chain seq x y z
N MET A 1 8.96 15.09 17.11
CA MET A 1 7.99 15.34 16.01
C MET A 1 6.61 15.60 16.60
N THR A 2 6.17 16.84 16.51
CA THR A 2 4.79 17.28 16.80
C THR A 2 3.86 16.71 15.74
N ARG A 3 2.58 16.49 16.11
CA ARG A 3 1.44 16.01 15.31
C ARG A 3 1.68 16.25 13.81
N LYS A 4 2.35 15.29 13.13
CA LYS A 4 2.72 15.43 11.72
C LYS A 4 1.41 15.72 11.01
N GLN A 5 1.35 16.82 10.26
CA GLN A 5 0.54 16.83 9.05
C GLN A 5 1.07 15.64 8.23
N GLN A 6 0.52 14.45 8.46
CA GLN A 6 0.42 13.46 7.40
C GLN A 6 -0.48 14.15 6.39
N SER A 7 0.12 14.97 5.53
CA SER A 7 -0.51 15.48 4.31
C SER A 7 -0.67 14.27 3.40
N ALA A 8 -1.58 13.41 3.79
CA ALA A 8 -2.04 12.29 3.02
C ALA A 8 -3.34 12.74 2.37
N PHE A 9 -3.49 12.40 1.11
CA PHE A 9 -4.78 12.46 0.44
C PHE A 9 -5.86 11.74 1.27
N PRO A 10 -7.15 12.11 1.14
CA PRO A 10 -8.24 11.39 1.78
C PRO A 10 -8.21 9.89 1.45
N GLU A 11 -8.39 9.05 2.46
CA GLU A 11 -8.57 7.60 2.29
C GLU A 11 -10.00 7.33 1.80
N VAL A 12 -10.12 6.69 0.64
CA VAL A 12 -11.42 6.33 0.05
C VAL A 12 -11.72 4.84 0.15
N GLY A 13 -10.76 4.03 0.59
CA GLY A 13 -10.98 2.61 0.78
C GLY A 13 -9.78 1.86 1.33
N THR A 14 -10.00 0.58 1.57
CA THR A 14 -9.02 -0.34 2.15
C THR A 14 -8.91 -1.60 1.31
N ILE A 15 -7.71 -2.16 1.26
CA ILE A 15 -7.42 -3.36 0.48
C ILE A 15 -7.04 -4.49 1.45
N HIS A 16 -7.65 -5.65 1.26
CA HIS A 16 -7.49 -6.84 2.10
C HIS A 16 -7.10 -8.06 1.28
N LYS A 17 -6.43 -9.02 1.93
CA LYS A 17 -6.06 -10.33 1.32
C LYS A 17 -7.05 -11.46 1.59
N GLY A 18 -7.99 -11.22 2.49
CA GLY A 18 -8.94 -12.23 2.93
C GLY A 18 -10.36 -11.70 2.83
N GLU A 19 -11.29 -12.63 2.87
CA GLU A 19 -12.72 -12.39 3.02
C GLU A 19 -13.01 -11.61 4.33
N PRO A 20 -14.22 -11.02 4.46
CA PRO A 20 -14.66 -10.47 5.73
C PRO A 20 -14.53 -11.53 6.84
N LYS A 21 -14.26 -11.06 8.06
CA LYS A 21 -14.33 -11.94 9.23
C LYS A 21 -15.77 -12.35 9.47
N ASP A 22 -15.95 -13.61 9.87
CA ASP A 22 -17.22 -14.14 10.35
C ASP A 22 -17.14 -14.31 11.87
N GLY A 23 -17.60 -13.30 12.61
CA GLY A 23 -17.42 -13.20 14.06
C GLY A 23 -15.95 -13.23 14.46
N GLU A 24 -15.56 -14.24 15.24
CA GLU A 24 -14.18 -14.45 15.69
C GLU A 24 -13.31 -15.20 14.67
N ARG A 25 -13.91 -15.77 13.61
CA ARG A 25 -13.18 -16.52 12.60
C ARG A 25 -12.50 -15.58 11.62
N PHE A 26 -11.25 -15.91 11.30
CA PHE A 26 -10.54 -15.25 10.21
C PHE A 26 -11.26 -15.54 8.89
N GLY A 27 -11.41 -14.51 8.06
CA GLY A 27 -11.90 -14.69 6.70
C GLY A 27 -10.96 -15.61 5.89
N ALA A 28 -11.54 -16.33 4.94
CA ALA A 28 -10.80 -17.20 4.05
C ALA A 28 -9.77 -16.39 3.22
N ASP A 29 -8.64 -17.02 2.90
CA ASP A 29 -7.62 -16.40 2.04
C ASP A 29 -8.11 -16.34 0.58
N LEU A 30 -7.95 -15.19 -0.06
CA LEU A 30 -8.38 -14.95 -1.44
C LEU A 30 -7.36 -15.38 -2.51
N ASN A 31 -6.33 -16.13 -2.12
CA ASN A 31 -5.25 -16.61 -2.97
C ASN A 31 -4.51 -15.48 -3.70
N GLU A 32 -4.67 -15.37 -5.02
CA GLU A 32 -4.07 -14.32 -5.84
C GLU A 32 -4.82 -13.00 -5.77
N ARG A 33 -6.07 -13.00 -5.31
CA ARG A 33 -6.95 -11.83 -5.32
C ARG A 33 -6.81 -11.00 -4.04
N PHE A 34 -7.15 -9.73 -4.19
CA PHE A 34 -7.49 -8.83 -3.09
C PHE A 34 -9.00 -8.68 -2.97
N ARG A 35 -9.43 -8.03 -1.90
CA ARG A 35 -10.78 -7.52 -1.69
C ARG A 35 -10.68 -6.03 -1.37
N VAL A 36 -11.44 -5.23 -2.08
CA VAL A 36 -11.49 -3.77 -1.88
C VAL A 36 -12.76 -3.39 -1.14
N GLU A 37 -12.60 -2.65 -0.05
CA GLU A 37 -13.71 -2.08 0.73
C GLU A 37 -13.65 -0.56 0.64
N PHE A 38 -14.71 0.05 0.11
CA PHE A 38 -14.82 1.50 0.00
C PHE A 38 -15.33 2.13 1.30
N ALA A 39 -14.84 3.33 1.60
CA ALA A 39 -15.39 4.14 2.68
C ALA A 39 -16.81 4.63 2.31
N PRO A 40 -17.66 4.97 3.31
CA PRO A 40 -18.94 5.62 3.03
C PRO A 40 -18.76 6.87 2.15
N ASP A 41 -19.75 7.15 1.31
CA ASP A 41 -19.81 8.36 0.46
C ASP A 41 -18.69 8.49 -0.59
N THR A 42 -18.14 7.37 -1.07
CA THR A 42 -17.08 7.33 -2.10
C THR A 42 -17.54 6.76 -3.46
N THR A 43 -18.79 7.04 -3.84
CA THR A 43 -19.42 6.48 -5.06
C THR A 43 -18.63 6.74 -6.33
N GLU A 44 -18.02 7.92 -6.48
CA GLU A 44 -17.21 8.24 -7.67
C GLU A 44 -15.93 7.38 -7.73
N ALA A 45 -15.20 7.26 -6.62
CA ALA A 45 -14.02 6.41 -6.55
C ALA A 45 -14.39 4.94 -6.82
N GLN A 46 -15.55 4.48 -6.32
CA GLN A 46 -16.07 3.14 -6.59
C GLN A 46 -16.35 2.90 -8.08
N MET A 47 -17.03 3.83 -8.75
CA MET A 47 -17.32 3.72 -10.19
C MET A 47 -16.04 3.69 -11.02
N ARG A 48 -15.10 4.59 -10.75
CA ARG A 48 -13.81 4.66 -11.46
C ARG A 48 -12.94 3.43 -11.22
N PHE A 49 -12.94 2.93 -9.99
CA PHE A 49 -12.24 1.68 -9.67
C PHE A 49 -12.82 0.52 -10.45
N TYR A 50 -14.16 0.37 -10.47
CA TYR A 50 -14.79 -0.68 -11.25
C TYR A 50 -14.51 -0.52 -12.75
N ALA A 51 -14.51 0.71 -13.29
CA ALA A 51 -14.16 0.96 -14.68
C ALA A 51 -12.71 0.55 -15.02
N ALA A 52 -11.77 0.72 -14.08
CA ALA A 52 -10.35 0.41 -14.28
C ALA A 52 -9.99 -1.08 -14.10
N TYR A 53 -10.74 -1.81 -13.29
CA TYR A 53 -10.44 -3.21 -12.91
C TYR A 53 -11.50 -4.24 -13.33
N ASP A 54 -12.72 -3.81 -13.68
CA ASP A 54 -13.89 -4.65 -13.93
C ASP A 54 -14.24 -5.61 -12.77
N THR A 55 -13.76 -5.32 -11.56
CA THR A 55 -14.01 -6.12 -10.37
C THR A 55 -13.63 -5.37 -9.09
N TYR A 56 -14.23 -5.74 -7.95
CA TYR A 56 -13.76 -5.36 -6.61
C TYR A 56 -12.81 -6.40 -5.98
N HIS A 57 -12.46 -7.45 -6.75
CA HIS A 57 -11.52 -8.50 -6.34
C HIS A 57 -10.36 -8.65 -7.33
N PRO A 58 -9.55 -7.58 -7.52
CA PRO A 58 -8.48 -7.60 -8.50
C PRO A 58 -7.34 -8.54 -8.08
N ILE A 59 -6.63 -9.07 -9.07
CA ILE A 59 -5.39 -9.87 -8.88
C ILE A 59 -4.14 -8.97 -8.74
N GLU A 60 -4.24 -7.75 -9.26
CA GLU A 60 -3.18 -6.75 -9.28
C GLU A 60 -3.81 -5.37 -9.08
N ILE A 61 -3.17 -4.51 -8.30
CA ILE A 61 -3.53 -3.11 -8.10
C ILE A 61 -2.39 -2.26 -8.63
N ARG A 62 -2.68 -1.39 -9.58
CA ARG A 62 -1.77 -0.38 -10.12
C ARG A 62 -1.81 0.84 -9.23
N GLY A 63 -0.69 1.13 -8.59
CA GLY A 63 -0.53 2.27 -7.71
C GLY A 63 0.65 3.13 -8.13
N MET A 64 0.87 4.21 -7.38
CA MET A 64 2.03 5.07 -7.52
C MET A 64 2.47 5.55 -6.14
N ILE A 65 3.78 5.70 -5.96
CA ILE A 65 4.32 6.29 -4.73
C ILE A 65 4.03 7.79 -4.77
N ALA A 66 3.31 8.30 -3.76
CA ALA A 66 2.89 9.70 -3.68
C ALA A 66 3.89 10.62 -2.95
N SER A 67 4.88 10.03 -2.26
CA SER A 67 5.81 10.73 -1.38
C SER A 67 7.25 10.60 -1.87
N THR A 68 8.10 11.55 -1.47
CA THR A 68 9.53 11.52 -1.81
C THR A 68 10.24 10.29 -1.27
N SER A 69 9.83 9.80 -0.09
CA SER A 69 10.27 8.52 0.43
C SER A 69 9.16 7.48 0.39
N VAL A 70 9.49 6.25 -0.01
CA VAL A 70 8.57 5.10 0.08
C VAL A 70 8.13 4.83 1.53
N TRP A 71 8.96 5.21 2.51
CA TRP A 71 8.71 4.98 3.93
C TRP A 71 7.62 5.89 4.50
N ASP A 72 7.28 6.98 3.82
CA ASP A 72 6.11 7.79 4.18
C ASP A 72 4.79 7.14 3.75
N SER A 73 4.85 6.17 2.82
CA SER A 73 3.70 5.39 2.37
C SER A 73 3.53 4.09 3.17
N TRP A 74 4.53 3.66 3.95
CA TRP A 74 4.49 2.41 4.72
C TRP A 74 4.61 2.66 6.22
N TYR A 75 3.67 2.12 6.96
CA TYR A 75 3.72 2.08 8.42
C TYR A 75 3.57 0.64 8.89
N PHE A 76 4.43 0.23 9.81
CA PHE A 76 4.29 -1.03 10.53
C PHE A 76 4.58 -0.84 12.02
N ALA A 77 3.72 -1.40 12.87
CA ALA A 77 3.98 -1.54 14.29
C ALA A 77 3.24 -2.77 14.84
N ASN A 78 3.71 -3.29 15.97
CA ASN A 78 2.93 -4.18 16.82
C ASN A 78 1.98 -3.31 17.64
N GLU A 79 0.68 -3.42 17.41
CA GLU A 79 -0.33 -2.56 18.04
C GLU A 79 -1.30 -3.34 18.91
N ALA A 80 -1.72 -2.75 20.02
CA ALA A 80 -2.81 -3.23 20.86
C ALA A 80 -3.87 -2.14 21.05
N TYR A 81 -5.13 -2.56 20.94
CA TYR A 81 -6.30 -1.70 21.10
C TYR A 81 -7.21 -2.25 22.19
N THR A 82 -7.89 -1.35 22.90
CA THR A 82 -9.00 -1.73 23.78
C THR A 82 -10.19 -2.27 22.96
N SER A 83 -11.15 -2.90 23.63
CA SER A 83 -12.41 -3.32 23.02
C SER A 83 -13.21 -2.17 22.38
N GLY A 84 -13.00 -0.94 22.87
CA GLY A 84 -13.59 0.29 22.30
C GLY A 84 -12.79 0.93 21.16
N GLY A 85 -11.72 0.29 20.67
CA GLY A 85 -10.93 0.78 19.53
C GLY A 85 -9.88 1.84 19.87
N GLN A 86 -9.62 2.12 21.14
CA GLN A 86 -8.53 3.03 21.55
C GLN A 86 -7.18 2.33 21.52
N LEU A 87 -6.19 2.91 20.82
CA LEU A 87 -4.80 2.46 20.86
C LEU A 87 -4.23 2.60 22.29
N ILE A 88 -3.67 1.52 22.82
CA ILE A 88 -3.01 1.52 24.14
C ILE A 88 -1.53 1.21 24.04
N ALA A 89 -1.10 0.47 23.02
CA ALA A 89 0.30 0.17 22.82
C ALA A 89 0.64 0.15 21.32
N ALA A 90 1.77 0.74 20.97
CA ALA A 90 2.43 0.54 19.68
C ALA A 90 3.92 0.29 19.95
N ALA A 91 4.49 -0.74 19.35
CA ALA A 91 5.89 -1.11 19.49
C ALA A 91 6.51 -1.43 18.13
N ASP A 92 7.80 -1.15 17.99
CA ASP A 92 8.62 -1.71 16.91
C ASP A 92 9.08 -3.13 17.31
N ASP A 93 10.18 -3.62 16.74
CA ASP A 93 10.73 -4.94 17.09
C ASP A 93 11.62 -4.93 18.34
N SER A 94 11.84 -3.77 18.95
CA SER A 94 12.76 -3.55 20.06
C SER A 94 12.10 -2.91 21.29
N GLN A 95 11.25 -1.90 21.10
CA GLN A 95 10.71 -1.10 22.18
C GLN A 95 9.29 -0.61 21.90
N PHE A 96 8.63 -0.18 22.97
CA PHE A 96 7.38 0.57 22.86
C PHE A 96 7.64 1.96 22.26
N LEU A 97 6.91 2.29 21.20
CA LEU A 97 6.82 3.64 20.64
C LEU A 97 5.73 4.47 21.33
N HIS A 98 4.69 3.78 21.79
CA HIS A 98 3.56 4.34 22.52
C HIS A 98 3.09 3.31 23.55
N LEU A 99 2.89 3.73 24.80
CA LEU A 99 2.19 2.92 25.78
C LEU A 99 1.32 3.82 26.67
N ARG A 100 0.08 3.40 26.88
CA ARG A 100 -0.89 4.06 27.74
C ARG A 100 -1.52 3.05 28.68
N ASN A 101 -1.69 3.43 29.94
CA ASN A 101 -2.48 2.65 30.88
C ASN A 101 -3.94 2.58 30.38
N PRO A 102 -4.49 1.38 30.12
CA PRO A 102 -5.83 1.22 29.55
C PRO A 102 -6.96 1.61 30.50
N VAL A 103 -6.69 1.71 31.80
CA VAL A 103 -7.68 2.07 32.83
C VAL A 103 -7.62 3.57 33.15
N THR A 104 -6.44 4.09 33.47
CA THR A 104 -6.28 5.49 33.90
C THR A 104 -6.11 6.46 32.74
N GLY A 105 -5.73 5.96 31.56
CA GLY A 105 -5.39 6.78 30.40
C GLY A 105 -4.02 7.46 30.49
N GLU A 106 -3.26 7.22 31.57
CA GLU A 106 -1.91 7.76 31.75
C GLU A 106 -0.98 7.30 30.64
N LEU A 107 -0.26 8.25 30.04
CA LEU A 107 0.70 7.97 28.98
C LEU A 107 2.03 7.54 29.63
N LEU A 108 2.35 6.25 29.52
CA LEU A 108 3.54 5.66 30.09
C LEU A 108 4.74 5.80 29.16
N VAL A 109 4.53 5.71 27.84
CA VAL A 109 5.57 5.92 26.82
C VAL A 109 5.05 6.77 25.68
N ARG A 110 5.88 7.73 25.25
CA ARG A 110 5.63 8.61 24.11
C ARG A 110 6.85 8.69 23.22
N ASN A 111 6.69 8.36 21.94
CA ASN A 111 7.75 8.42 20.93
C ASN A 111 9.02 7.61 21.33
N GLY A 112 8.85 6.48 22.01
CA GLY A 112 9.97 5.67 22.49
C GLY A 112 10.53 6.04 23.86
N GLU A 113 9.97 7.05 24.54
CA GLU A 113 10.49 7.52 25.82
C GLU A 113 9.47 7.40 26.96
N PRO A 114 9.87 6.87 28.15
CA PRO A 114 11.15 6.18 28.40
C PRO A 114 11.29 4.89 27.58
N PHE A 115 12.53 4.43 27.40
CA PHE A 115 12.79 3.13 26.77
C PHE A 115 12.12 2.03 27.59
N MET A 116 11.29 1.22 26.93
CA MET A 116 10.70 0.02 27.50
C MET A 116 10.72 -1.08 26.46
N GLU A 117 11.33 -2.20 26.83
CA GLU A 117 11.50 -3.34 25.94
C GLU A 117 10.16 -3.95 25.53
N TYR A 118 10.05 -4.30 24.25
CA TYR A 118 8.89 -4.99 23.70
C TYR A 118 9.09 -6.51 23.74
N ALA A 119 8.07 -7.23 24.23
CA ALA A 119 8.03 -8.69 24.16
C ALA A 119 7.00 -9.17 23.11
N PRO A 120 7.41 -10.01 22.13
CA PRO A 120 6.50 -10.56 21.14
C PRO A 120 5.32 -11.32 21.76
N GLY A 121 4.10 -10.97 21.32
CA GLY A 121 2.87 -11.63 21.75
C GLY A 121 2.35 -11.21 23.13
N GLN A 122 2.92 -10.15 23.72
CA GLN A 122 2.47 -9.59 25.00
C GLN A 122 0.97 -9.22 25.00
N VAL A 123 0.33 -9.48 26.14
CA VAL A 123 -1.09 -9.24 26.39
C VAL A 123 -1.23 -8.29 27.57
N PHE A 124 -2.08 -7.27 27.43
CA PHE A 124 -2.43 -6.34 28.49
C PHE A 124 -3.79 -6.73 29.06
N ALA A 125 -3.79 -7.31 30.26
CA ALA A 125 -5.01 -7.54 31.03
C ALA A 125 -5.38 -6.27 31.80
N TYR A 126 -6.65 -5.87 31.76
CA TYR A 126 -7.15 -4.70 32.49
C TYR A 126 -8.61 -4.86 32.88
N GLN A 127 -9.00 -4.20 33.97
CA GLN A 127 -10.36 -4.23 34.48
C GLN A 127 -11.02 -2.86 34.30
N ARG A 128 -12.27 -2.84 33.83
CA ARG A 128 -13.07 -1.61 33.72
C ARG A 128 -14.44 -1.87 34.34
N GLY A 129 -14.63 -1.38 35.56
CA GLY A 129 -15.77 -1.75 36.40
C GLY A 129 -15.67 -3.22 36.83
N GLU A 130 -16.74 -3.99 36.65
CA GLU A 130 -16.78 -5.42 37.02
C GLU A 130 -16.29 -6.36 35.92
N ARG A 131 -15.91 -5.85 34.74
CA ARG A 131 -15.50 -6.65 33.59
C ARG A 131 -13.99 -6.61 33.38
N GLU A 132 -13.42 -7.79 33.14
CA GLU A 132 -12.04 -7.97 32.71
C GLU A 132 -11.94 -7.96 31.19
N PHE A 133 -10.86 -7.39 30.68
CA PHE A 133 -10.58 -7.26 29.27
C PHE A 133 -9.11 -7.59 29.00
N GLU A 134 -8.85 -8.10 27.81
CA GLU A 134 -7.50 -8.34 27.32
C GLU A 134 -7.28 -7.60 26.00
N ALA A 135 -6.12 -6.97 25.88
CA ALA A 135 -5.67 -6.36 24.64
C ALA A 135 -4.33 -6.99 24.24
N LYS A 136 -4.33 -7.72 23.13
CA LYS A 136 -3.15 -8.41 22.60
C LYS A 136 -2.42 -7.55 21.58
N LEU A 137 -1.10 -7.44 21.72
CA LEU A 137 -0.23 -6.87 20.68
C LEU A 137 -0.27 -7.74 19.43
N LYS A 138 -0.58 -7.12 18.29
CA LYS A 138 -0.67 -7.79 16.99
C LYS A 138 0.09 -6.98 15.93
N PRO A 139 0.78 -7.65 15.00
CA PRO A 139 1.34 -6.99 13.83
C PRO A 139 0.26 -6.19 13.07
N SER A 140 0.58 -4.95 12.71
CA SER A 140 -0.31 -4.02 12.03
C SER A 140 0.49 -3.22 11.01
N GLY A 141 0.31 -3.56 9.73
CA GLY A 141 0.94 -2.93 8.58
C GLY A 141 -0.09 -2.18 7.75
N ARG A 142 0.26 -0.98 7.30
CA ARG A 142 -0.55 -0.09 6.48
C ARG A 142 0.32 0.48 5.36
N LEU A 143 -0.01 0.12 4.13
CA LEU A 143 0.60 0.67 2.92
C LEU A 143 -0.40 1.58 2.23
N ASN A 144 -0.10 2.87 2.15
CA ASN A 144 -0.88 3.83 1.42
C ASN A 144 -0.52 3.75 -0.06
N LEU A 145 -1.54 3.61 -0.90
CA LEU A 145 -1.40 3.51 -2.34
C LEU A 145 -2.23 4.62 -2.98
N PHE A 146 -1.57 5.46 -3.78
CA PHE A 146 -2.27 6.37 -4.68
C PHE A 146 -2.59 5.60 -5.97
N LEU A 147 -3.83 5.66 -6.44
CA LEU A 147 -4.30 4.95 -7.65
C LEU A 147 -4.58 6.00 -8.74
N PRO A 148 -3.65 6.22 -9.68
CA PRO A 148 -3.78 7.28 -10.69
C PRO A 148 -5.03 7.16 -11.57
N GLU A 149 -5.48 5.93 -11.85
CA GLU A 149 -6.64 5.64 -12.70
C GLU A 149 -7.98 6.11 -12.11
N LEU A 150 -8.01 6.50 -10.84
CA LEU A 150 -9.19 7.15 -10.25
C LEU A 150 -9.25 8.64 -10.58
N GLU A 151 -8.22 9.22 -11.18
CA GLU A 151 -8.10 10.65 -11.51
C GLU A 151 -8.48 11.57 -10.34
N GLN A 152 -8.24 11.09 -9.12
CA GLN A 152 -8.58 11.75 -7.88
C GLN A 152 -7.39 11.70 -6.95
N PHE A 153 -7.17 12.80 -6.23
CA PHE A 153 -6.18 12.89 -5.17
C PHE A 153 -6.67 12.18 -3.91
N VAL A 154 -6.68 10.85 -3.96
CA VAL A 154 -7.19 9.92 -2.92
C VAL A 154 -6.22 8.75 -2.74
N ILE A 155 -6.29 8.07 -1.59
CA ILE A 155 -5.49 6.86 -1.32
C ILE A 155 -6.35 5.66 -0.93
N PHE A 156 -5.80 4.48 -1.19
CA PHE A 156 -6.23 3.23 -0.60
C PHE A 156 -5.20 2.74 0.40
N THR A 157 -5.67 2.19 1.52
CA THR A 157 -4.80 1.60 2.52
C THR A 157 -4.83 0.09 2.43
N LEU A 158 -3.74 -0.52 1.97
CA LEU A 158 -3.53 -1.97 2.05
C LEU A 158 -3.15 -2.35 3.48
N LYS A 159 -4.03 -3.10 4.13
CA LYS A 159 -3.89 -3.53 5.53
C LYS A 159 -3.35 -4.95 5.59
N THR A 160 -2.33 -5.19 6.41
CA THR A 160 -1.83 -6.54 6.69
C THR A 160 -1.47 -6.72 8.15
N SER A 161 -1.78 -7.90 8.70
CA SER A 161 -1.33 -8.32 10.03
C SER A 161 -0.32 -9.48 9.96
N SER A 162 0.24 -9.73 8.78
CA SER A 162 1.18 -10.83 8.53
C SER A 162 2.61 -10.34 8.65
N PHE A 163 3.38 -10.96 9.54
CA PHE A 163 4.80 -10.70 9.69
C PHE A 163 5.60 -10.93 8.39
N TYR A 164 5.25 -11.98 7.63
CA TYR A 164 5.95 -12.27 6.37
C TYR A 164 5.60 -11.30 5.24
N ASP A 165 4.39 -10.72 5.25
CA ASP A 165 4.08 -9.65 4.30
C ASP A 165 4.86 -8.39 4.61
N ARG A 166 5.01 -8.05 5.90
CA ARG A 166 5.87 -6.93 6.31
C ARG A 166 7.27 -7.10 5.72
N ILE A 167 7.92 -8.23 5.95
CA ILE A 167 9.27 -8.48 5.42
C ILE A 167 9.31 -8.32 3.90
N ASN A 168 8.31 -8.87 3.19
CA ASN A 168 8.28 -8.82 1.72
C ASN A 168 8.03 -7.39 1.20
N ILE A 169 7.09 -6.67 1.81
CA ILE A 169 6.78 -5.27 1.49
C ILE A 169 8.00 -4.39 1.76
N GLU A 170 8.60 -4.47 2.94
CA GLU A 170 9.78 -3.67 3.30
C GLU A 170 10.96 -3.94 2.36
N LYS A 171 11.19 -5.22 2.01
CA LYS A 171 12.23 -5.59 1.03
C LYS A 171 12.00 -4.94 -0.33
N HIS A 172 10.76 -4.99 -0.84
CA HIS A 172 10.44 -4.40 -2.14
C HIS A 172 10.49 -2.87 -2.12
N LEU A 173 9.94 -2.24 -1.08
CA LEU A 173 10.02 -0.78 -0.92
C LEU A 173 11.46 -0.31 -0.78
N ALA A 174 12.30 -1.02 -0.03
CA ALA A 174 13.73 -0.70 0.07
C ALA A 174 14.42 -0.76 -1.31
N ALA A 175 14.09 -1.76 -2.14
CA ALA A 175 14.62 -1.84 -3.51
C ALA A 175 14.14 -0.67 -4.37
N ILE A 176 12.86 -0.29 -4.28
CA ILE A 176 12.28 0.85 -5.00
C ILE A 176 12.95 2.16 -4.55
N GLN A 177 13.15 2.37 -3.25
CA GLN A 177 13.88 3.53 -2.73
C GLN A 177 15.34 3.52 -3.21
N GLY A 178 15.98 2.35 -3.29
CA GLY A 178 17.31 2.21 -3.86
C GLY A 178 17.37 2.66 -5.33
N LEU A 179 16.36 2.30 -6.13
CA LEU A 179 16.23 2.78 -7.51
C LEU A 179 15.98 4.30 -7.56
N ALA A 180 15.12 4.83 -6.69
CA ALA A 180 14.89 6.26 -6.58
C ALA A 180 16.15 7.04 -6.21
N ASN A 181 16.96 6.51 -5.29
CA ASN A 181 18.25 7.08 -4.90
C ASN A 181 19.22 7.11 -6.09
N ALA A 182 19.24 6.06 -6.91
CA ALA A 182 20.13 5.96 -8.06
C ALA A 182 19.70 6.81 -9.27
N LEU A 183 18.39 6.96 -9.50
CA LEU A 183 17.85 7.52 -10.74
C LEU A 183 17.20 8.89 -10.60
N ASN A 184 16.66 9.21 -9.42
CA ASN A 184 15.79 10.37 -9.21
C ASN A 184 16.25 11.23 -8.02
N GLY A 185 17.54 11.20 -7.67
CA GLY A 185 18.09 11.98 -6.54
C GLY A 185 17.45 11.63 -5.19
N GLY A 186 16.94 10.40 -5.05
CA GLY A 186 16.23 9.93 -3.85
C GLY A 186 14.72 10.20 -3.85
N ASN A 187 14.18 10.84 -4.87
CA ASN A 187 12.75 11.10 -4.99
C ASN A 187 12.00 9.88 -5.56
N ALA A 188 11.27 9.17 -4.68
CA ALA A 188 10.42 8.05 -5.05
C ALA A 188 9.03 8.49 -5.56
N ALA A 189 8.66 9.76 -5.43
CA ALA A 189 7.36 10.25 -5.86
C ALA A 189 7.21 10.07 -7.37
N GLY A 190 6.04 9.60 -7.80
CA GLY A 190 5.73 9.37 -9.21
C GLY A 190 6.19 8.02 -9.76
N ILE A 191 6.88 7.17 -8.98
CA ILE A 191 7.23 5.82 -9.45
C ILE A 191 5.96 4.96 -9.49
N PRO A 192 5.52 4.49 -10.67
CA PRO A 192 4.37 3.60 -10.80
C PRO A 192 4.75 2.21 -10.32
N ILE A 193 3.86 1.59 -9.56
CA ILE A 193 4.04 0.27 -8.96
C ILE A 193 2.84 -0.61 -9.23
N ARG A 194 3.10 -1.91 -9.28
CA ARG A 194 2.07 -2.95 -9.23
C ARG A 194 2.13 -3.66 -7.89
N VAL A 195 0.97 -3.87 -7.29
CA VAL A 195 0.80 -4.60 -6.04
C VAL A 195 -0.03 -5.84 -6.33
N TYR A 196 0.53 -7.02 -6.08
CA TYR A 196 -0.10 -8.29 -6.42
C TYR A 196 0.27 -9.38 -5.41
N ARG A 197 -0.42 -10.52 -5.45
CA ARG A 197 -0.14 -11.64 -4.56
C ARG A 197 0.54 -12.77 -5.31
N ARG A 198 1.53 -13.39 -4.68
CA ARG A 198 2.23 -14.57 -5.22
C ARG A 198 2.50 -15.57 -4.11
N GLN A 199 2.42 -16.86 -4.43
CA GLN A 199 2.85 -17.91 -3.52
C GLN A 199 4.36 -17.81 -3.27
N GLY A 200 4.72 -17.68 -2.00
CA GLY A 200 6.08 -17.72 -1.50
C GLY A 200 6.23 -18.79 -0.44
N TRP A 201 7.44 -19.33 -0.32
CA TRP A 201 7.79 -20.20 0.79
C TRP A 201 8.13 -19.36 2.00
N VAL A 202 7.47 -19.62 3.13
CA VAL A 202 7.82 -19.05 4.43
C VAL A 202 8.31 -20.16 5.35
N THR A 203 9.38 -19.85 6.08
CA THR A 203 9.94 -20.74 7.09
C THR A 203 9.60 -20.19 8.46
N TRP A 204 8.80 -20.92 9.22
CA TRP A 204 8.48 -20.59 10.59
C TRP A 204 9.28 -21.47 11.55
N ASN A 205 10.09 -20.83 12.38
CA ASN A 205 10.84 -21.49 13.44
C ASN A 205 9.93 -21.69 14.64
N LYS A 206 9.75 -22.94 15.07
CA LYS A 206 8.91 -23.25 16.22
C LYS A 206 9.59 -22.83 17.52
N PRO A 207 8.82 -22.37 18.52
CA PRO A 207 9.30 -22.32 19.90
C PRO A 207 9.67 -23.75 20.35
N GLY A 208 10.96 -24.00 20.65
CA GLY A 208 11.47 -25.34 21.01
C GLY A 208 12.36 -26.02 19.96
N GLY A 209 12.60 -25.37 18.82
CA GLY A 209 13.48 -25.88 17.77
C GLY A 209 12.73 -26.51 16.59
N GLY A 210 13.41 -26.57 15.44
CA GLY A 210 12.84 -27.03 14.18
C GLY A 210 12.13 -25.93 13.38
N ALA A 211 12.00 -26.17 12.08
CA ALA A 211 11.45 -25.23 11.12
C ALA A 211 10.34 -25.88 10.29
N ILE A 212 9.18 -25.22 10.18
CA ILE A 212 8.15 -25.60 9.22
C ILE A 212 8.27 -24.67 8.02
N ARG A 213 8.43 -25.27 6.84
CA ARG A 213 8.30 -24.56 5.58
C ARG A 213 6.87 -24.72 5.07
N SER A 214 6.18 -23.61 4.80
CA SER A 214 4.82 -23.61 4.26
C SER A 214 4.73 -22.64 3.09
N GLN A 215 3.86 -22.93 2.12
CA GLN A 215 3.53 -21.98 1.07
C GLN A 215 2.45 -21.02 1.58
N LYS A 216 2.65 -19.73 1.33
CA LYS A 216 1.68 -18.67 1.64
C LYS A 216 1.60 -17.68 0.50
N TRP A 217 0.43 -17.10 0.29
CA TRP A 217 0.23 -15.99 -0.63
C TRP A 217 0.68 -14.68 0.02
N LEU A 218 1.81 -14.15 -0.46
CA LEU A 218 2.43 -12.93 0.05
C LEU A 218 2.14 -11.74 -0.85
N VAL A 219 2.10 -10.54 -0.27
CA VAL A 219 2.03 -9.27 -1.02
C VAL A 219 3.39 -9.00 -1.65
N ASN A 220 3.40 -8.73 -2.95
CA ASN A 220 4.56 -8.32 -3.72
C ASN A 220 4.31 -6.94 -4.29
N ILE A 221 5.38 -6.16 -4.40
CA ILE A 221 5.36 -4.80 -4.94
C ILE A 221 6.51 -4.74 -5.92
N GLU A 222 6.22 -4.33 -7.15
CA GLU A 222 7.25 -4.14 -8.16
C GLU A 222 6.97 -2.84 -8.90
N PRO A 223 8.00 -2.14 -9.43
CA PRO A 223 7.76 -1.08 -10.39
C PRO A 223 7.00 -1.60 -11.60
N GLU A 224 6.18 -0.75 -12.22
CA GLU A 224 5.50 -1.10 -13.46
C GLU A 224 6.52 -1.45 -14.55
N SER A 225 6.19 -2.44 -15.41
CA SER A 225 7.15 -3.00 -16.37
C SER A 225 7.70 -1.97 -17.38
N THR A 226 6.87 -1.01 -17.78
CA THR A 226 7.21 0.11 -18.67
C THR A 226 8.28 1.00 -18.04
N TRP A 227 8.03 1.46 -16.82
CA TRP A 227 8.97 2.25 -16.02
C TRP A 227 10.24 1.46 -15.70
N ALA A 228 10.12 0.19 -15.32
CA ALA A 228 11.25 -0.67 -14.99
C ALA A 228 12.22 -0.83 -16.18
N LYS A 229 11.69 -1.00 -17.41
CA LYS A 229 12.50 -1.05 -18.64
C LYS A 229 13.29 0.24 -18.86
N GLN A 230 12.65 1.40 -18.67
CA GLN A 230 13.31 2.70 -18.79
C GLN A 230 14.37 2.90 -17.70
N ALA A 231 14.05 2.54 -16.44
CA ALA A 231 14.97 2.58 -15.32
C ALA A 231 16.21 1.71 -15.55
N MET A 232 16.03 0.48 -16.04
CA MET A 232 17.13 -0.42 -16.40
C MET A 232 18.00 0.16 -17.52
N LYS A 233 17.41 0.79 -18.54
CA LYS A 233 18.16 1.49 -19.60
C LYS A 233 19.01 2.62 -19.02
N LYS A 234 18.45 3.44 -18.13
CA LYS A 234 19.19 4.52 -17.44
C LYS A 234 20.33 3.99 -16.57
N LEU A 235 20.09 2.94 -15.78
CA LEU A 235 21.12 2.30 -14.95
C LEU A 235 22.25 1.69 -15.77
N SER A 236 21.91 1.00 -16.87
CA SER A 236 22.91 0.44 -17.78
C SER A 236 23.76 1.55 -18.39
N ASN A 237 23.14 2.65 -18.83
CA ASN A 237 23.87 3.79 -19.38
C ASN A 237 24.77 4.46 -18.33
N PHE A 238 24.30 4.61 -17.09
CA PHE A 238 25.10 5.12 -15.98
C PHE A 238 26.34 4.25 -15.72
N ALA A 239 26.15 2.93 -15.67
CA ALA A 239 27.23 1.97 -15.44
C ALA A 239 28.23 1.91 -16.62
N SER A 240 27.76 2.09 -17.85
CA SER A 240 28.61 2.03 -19.05
C SER A 240 29.34 3.34 -19.37
N PHE A 241 28.80 4.49 -18.99
CA PHE A 241 29.30 5.79 -19.45
C PHE A 241 29.61 6.80 -18.35
N GLY A 242 29.57 6.40 -17.06
CA GLY A 242 30.15 7.13 -15.94
C GLY A 242 30.03 8.66 -16.04
N ALA A 243 28.83 9.18 -15.81
CA ALA A 243 28.55 10.62 -15.68
C ALA A 243 28.70 11.50 -16.93
N ALA A 244 28.36 11.01 -18.13
CA ALA A 244 28.15 11.88 -19.29
C ALA A 244 26.76 11.64 -19.88
N PHE A 245 25.76 12.43 -19.46
CA PHE A 245 24.68 13.02 -20.28
C PHE A 245 23.71 13.76 -19.34
N ALA A 246 23.33 14.98 -19.74
CA ALA A 246 22.39 15.85 -19.04
C ALA A 246 20.95 15.31 -19.12
N ASP A 247 20.13 15.68 -18.13
CA ASP A 247 18.72 15.33 -18.00
C ASP A 247 17.95 15.59 -19.30
N ALA A 248 17.61 14.53 -20.02
CA ALA A 248 16.56 14.59 -21.02
C ALA A 248 15.22 14.45 -20.30
N GLU A 249 14.40 15.50 -20.38
CA GLU A 249 13.02 15.52 -19.86
C GLU A 249 12.25 14.30 -20.37
N VAL A 250 11.55 13.64 -19.46
CA VAL A 250 10.76 12.45 -19.73
C VAL A 250 9.44 12.88 -20.38
N PHE A 251 9.35 12.74 -21.69
CA PHE A 251 8.06 12.65 -22.37
C PHE A 251 7.61 11.19 -22.35
N VAL A 252 6.41 10.95 -21.84
CA VAL A 252 5.70 9.70 -22.04
C VAL A 252 5.18 9.75 -23.47
N ASP A 253 5.85 9.06 -24.40
CA ASP A 253 5.33 8.86 -25.75
C ASP A 253 4.02 8.10 -25.63
N ILE A 254 2.92 8.81 -25.89
CA ILE A 254 1.67 8.19 -26.31
C ILE A 254 1.94 7.70 -27.73
N ASP A 255 1.84 6.40 -27.94
CA ASP A 255 2.06 5.76 -29.24
C ASP A 255 1.13 6.39 -30.29
N PRO A 256 1.66 7.11 -31.30
CA PRO A 256 0.83 7.71 -32.34
C PRO A 256 0.37 6.69 -33.39
N ALA A 257 0.74 5.41 -33.26
CA ALA A 257 0.36 4.35 -34.21
C ALA A 257 -1.11 3.89 -34.11
N LEU A 258 -1.99 4.63 -33.43
CA LEU A 258 -3.42 4.32 -33.37
C LEU A 258 -4.33 5.39 -34.00
N ASP A 259 -3.80 6.42 -34.67
CA ASP A 259 -4.60 7.54 -35.22
C ASP A 259 -4.39 7.78 -36.73
N GLU A 260 -4.11 6.75 -37.53
CA GLU A 260 -4.17 6.87 -39.00
C GLU A 260 -4.79 5.64 -39.67
N GLU A 261 -6.13 5.56 -39.69
CA GLU A 261 -6.89 5.07 -40.86
C GLU A 261 -8.28 5.72 -40.86
N GLU A 262 -8.41 6.90 -41.50
CA GLU A 262 -9.53 7.23 -42.39
C GLU A 262 -9.30 8.60 -43.06
N GLU A 263 -8.47 8.62 -44.11
CA GLU A 263 -8.54 9.68 -45.12
C GLU A 263 -9.53 9.28 -46.23
N GLY A 264 -10.60 10.06 -46.36
CA GLY A 264 -10.95 10.68 -47.64
C GLY A 264 -11.90 9.91 -48.57
N LEU A 265 -13.19 10.25 -48.49
CA LEU A 265 -14.03 10.40 -49.68
C LEU A 265 -14.90 11.67 -49.52
N ASP A 266 -14.48 12.73 -50.20
CA ASP A 266 -15.24 13.95 -50.41
C ASP A 266 -16.28 13.79 -51.53
N GLU A 267 -17.19 14.77 -51.55
CA GLU A 267 -18.19 15.12 -52.57
C GLU A 267 -19.51 14.32 -52.57
N ASP A 268 -20.55 14.90 -51.95
CA ASP A 268 -21.51 15.65 -52.77
C ASP A 268 -22.49 16.51 -51.93
N VAL A 269 -22.52 17.81 -52.26
CA VAL A 269 -23.47 18.79 -51.76
C VAL A 269 -24.83 18.57 -52.44
N LYS A 270 -25.89 18.34 -51.66
CA LYS A 270 -27.25 18.75 -52.04
C LYS A 270 -28.16 18.96 -50.83
N SER A 271 -28.48 20.24 -50.62
CA SER A 271 -29.71 20.81 -50.07
C SER A 271 -30.74 19.86 -49.44
N MET A 272 -31.12 20.13 -48.20
CA MET A 272 -32.55 20.29 -47.86
C MET A 272 -32.69 21.01 -46.51
N GLN A 273 -33.19 22.24 -46.59
CA GLN A 273 -33.96 22.86 -45.50
C GLN A 273 -35.10 21.91 -45.11
N LYS A 274 -35.30 21.69 -43.81
CA LYS A 274 -36.65 21.54 -43.27
C LYS A 274 -36.71 21.90 -41.79
N ASP A 275 -37.66 22.79 -41.54
CA ASP A 275 -38.09 23.33 -40.26
C ASP A 275 -38.31 22.28 -39.18
N TRP A 276 -38.05 22.64 -37.93
CA TRP A 276 -38.77 22.06 -36.80
C TRP A 276 -39.25 23.15 -35.84
N LYS A 277 -40.57 23.19 -35.68
CA LYS A 277 -41.32 23.88 -34.62
C LYS A 277 -41.40 23.00 -33.39
#